data_AF-A0A3N4K8U9-F1
#
_entry.id   AF-A0A3N4K8U9-F1
#
_cell.length_a   1.000
_cell.length_b   1.000
_cell.length_c   1.000
_cell.angle_alpha   90.00
_cell.angle_beta   90.00
_cell.angle_gamma   90.00
#
_symmetry.space_group_name_H-M   'P 1'
#
loop_
_entity.id
_entity.type
_entity.pdbx_description
1 polymer ?
#
loop_
_entity_poly.entity_id
_entity_poly.type
_entity_poly.pdbx_seq_one_letter_code
_entity_poly.pdbx_strand_id
1 'polypeptide(L)'
;MSCRENLEAWFQINIWGPIFDRCFQYIPKMSISRSESQSPSNCRRKNKNKPNTKDPTSSNLAGPGNPATRGPADSHRRGPASERKVTGSKYDGLITHFSIEYGAVEDSKRFEEETAKKWVSDSLKLAKVLHDQMRCLEEKVKHDRDALGRFQCVGFVTAGKRKSP
;
A
#
# COMPACT_ATOMS: atom_id res chain seq x y z
N MET A 1 -15.53 23.64 13.35
CA MET A 1 -14.97 22.71 12.36
C MET A 1 -15.54 23.07 11.01
N SER A 2 -14.71 23.52 10.07
CA SER A 2 -15.17 24.01 8.78
C SER A 2 -15.51 22.83 7.88
N CYS A 3 -16.72 22.78 7.30
CA CYS A 3 -17.16 21.74 6.36
C CYS A 3 -16.27 21.57 5.11
N ARG A 4 -15.24 22.41 4.93
CA ARG A 4 -14.25 22.34 3.83
C ARG A 4 -13.08 21.38 4.10
N GLU A 5 -12.89 20.91 5.33
CA GLU A 5 -11.64 20.22 5.71
C GLU A 5 -11.65 18.70 5.45
N ASN A 6 -12.82 18.08 5.28
CA ASN A 6 -12.94 16.61 5.14
C ASN A 6 -13.63 16.16 3.84
N LEU A 7 -13.27 16.76 2.70
CA LEU A 7 -13.75 16.34 1.38
C LEU A 7 -13.48 14.85 1.10
N GLU A 8 -12.33 14.36 1.55
CA GLU A 8 -11.93 12.94 1.44
C GLU A 8 -12.89 12.01 2.21
N ALA A 9 -13.20 12.34 3.48
CA ALA A 9 -14.18 11.58 4.25
C ALA A 9 -15.59 11.66 3.64
N TRP A 10 -15.93 12.80 3.03
CA TRP A 10 -17.20 12.95 2.31
C TRP A 10 -17.26 12.01 1.10
N PHE A 11 -16.21 11.92 0.28
CA PHE A 11 -16.16 10.96 -0.85
C PHE A 11 -16.20 9.52 -0.35
N GLN A 12 -15.45 9.21 0.70
CA GLN A 12 -15.44 7.87 1.32
C GLN A 12 -16.84 7.43 1.75
N ILE A 13 -17.63 8.33 2.37
CA ILE A 13 -18.96 8.01 2.87
C ILE A 13 -20.02 8.03 1.75
N ASN A 14 -20.00 9.06 0.89
CA ASN A 14 -21.14 9.35 0.00
C ASN A 14 -21.00 8.75 -1.41
N ILE A 15 -19.77 8.49 -1.87
CA ILE A 15 -19.52 7.91 -3.19
C ILE A 15 -18.99 6.49 -3.02
N TRP A 16 -17.88 6.35 -2.31
CA TRP A 16 -17.18 5.07 -2.20
C TRP A 16 -17.93 4.06 -1.36
N GLY A 17 -18.50 4.45 -0.22
CA GLY A 17 -19.31 3.57 0.62
C GLY A 17 -20.39 2.84 -0.19
N PRO A 18 -21.34 3.56 -0.82
CA PRO A 18 -22.40 2.94 -1.61
C PRO A 18 -21.91 2.12 -2.80
N ILE A 19 -20.83 2.53 -3.49
CA ILE A 19 -20.29 1.75 -4.61
C ILE A 19 -19.69 0.45 -4.09
N PHE A 20 -18.79 0.54 -3.11
CA PHE A 20 -18.04 -0.60 -2.62
C PHE A 20 -18.91 -1.56 -1.82
N ASP A 21 -19.79 -1.06 -0.96
CA ASP A 21 -20.74 -1.89 -0.22
C ASP A 21 -21.61 -2.65 -1.21
N ARG A 22 -22.23 -1.99 -2.20
CA ARG A 22 -23.07 -2.70 -3.18
C ARG A 22 -22.30 -3.67 -4.08
N CYS A 23 -21.11 -3.31 -4.54
CA CYS A 23 -20.33 -4.15 -5.45
C CYS A 23 -19.71 -5.37 -4.75
N PHE A 24 -19.32 -5.25 -3.47
CA PHE A 24 -18.48 -6.24 -2.80
C PHE A 24 -19.11 -6.90 -1.58
N GLN A 25 -20.20 -6.38 -1.01
CA GLN A 25 -20.84 -6.96 0.20
C GLN A 25 -21.33 -8.40 -0.01
N TYR A 26 -21.68 -8.77 -1.24
CA TYR A 26 -22.21 -10.09 -1.56
C TYR A 26 -21.12 -11.09 -1.95
N ILE A 27 -19.87 -10.64 -2.09
CA ILE A 27 -18.75 -11.53 -2.39
C ILE A 27 -18.21 -12.06 -1.05
N PRO A 28 -18.37 -13.35 -0.74
CA PRO A 28 -17.94 -13.89 0.54
C PRO A 28 -16.46 -13.61 0.77
N LYS A 29 -16.12 -13.12 1.97
CA LYS A 29 -14.73 -12.91 2.40
C LYS A 29 -13.94 -11.88 1.57
N MET A 30 -14.63 -11.10 0.75
CA MET A 30 -14.11 -9.86 0.20
C MET A 30 -14.16 -8.78 1.30
N SER A 31 -13.10 -8.01 1.44
CA SER A 31 -13.01 -6.91 2.37
C SER A 31 -12.33 -5.72 1.72
N ILE A 32 -12.76 -4.53 2.13
CA ILE A 32 -12.24 -3.27 1.63
C ILE A 32 -11.78 -2.45 2.82
N SER A 33 -10.48 -2.20 2.91
CA SER A 33 -9.95 -1.19 3.82
C SER A 33 -10.12 0.17 3.16
N ARG A 34 -10.86 1.09 3.77
CA ARG A 34 -11.15 2.47 3.28
C ARG A 34 -10.31 3.52 4.02
N SER A 35 -9.05 3.21 4.26
CA SER A 35 -8.12 4.06 5.02
C SER A 35 -6.72 3.96 4.45
N GLU A 36 -5.83 4.85 4.92
CA GLU A 36 -4.42 4.96 4.51
C GLU A 36 -3.66 3.62 4.72
N SER A 37 -3.73 2.74 3.71
CA SER A 37 -3.32 1.33 3.81
C SER A 37 -2.09 1.06 2.95
N GLN A 38 -1.21 0.20 3.44
CA GLN A 38 -0.02 -0.22 2.69
C GLN A 38 -0.26 -1.57 2.05
N SER A 39 0.00 -1.66 0.74
CA SER A 39 -0.07 -2.93 0.02
C SER A 39 1.08 -3.88 0.42
N PRO A 40 0.79 -5.08 0.94
CA PRO A 40 1.78 -6.16 1.10
C PRO A 40 2.57 -6.46 -0.17
N SER A 41 1.92 -6.53 -1.33
CA SER A 41 2.55 -6.78 -2.64
C SER A 41 3.57 -5.71 -3.00
N ASN A 42 3.23 -4.43 -2.83
CA ASN A 42 4.18 -3.33 -3.04
C ASN A 42 5.36 -3.40 -2.06
N CYS A 43 5.08 -3.67 -0.77
CA CYS A 43 6.13 -3.82 0.25
C CYS A 43 7.06 -5.00 -0.08
N ARG A 44 6.51 -6.12 -0.55
CA ARG A 44 7.27 -7.31 -0.93
C ARG A 44 8.20 -7.03 -2.10
N ARG A 45 7.73 -6.34 -3.16
CA ARG A 45 8.60 -5.91 -4.27
C ARG A 45 9.74 -5.02 -3.77
N LYS A 46 9.46 -4.02 -2.94
CA LYS A 46 10.48 -3.08 -2.43
C LYS A 46 11.54 -3.77 -1.55
N ASN A 47 11.20 -4.85 -0.86
CA ASN A 47 12.11 -5.56 0.03
C ASN A 47 12.68 -6.86 -0.57
N LYS A 48 12.37 -7.20 -1.83
CA LYS A 48 12.77 -8.48 -2.47
C LYS A 48 14.29 -8.73 -2.42
N ASN A 49 15.09 -7.68 -2.51
CA ASN A 49 16.55 -7.77 -2.59
C ASN A 49 17.26 -7.39 -1.27
N LYS A 50 16.53 -7.25 -0.15
CA LYS A 50 17.18 -6.95 1.13
C LYS A 50 17.77 -8.24 1.72
N PRO A 51 19.06 -8.23 2.13
CA PRO A 51 19.63 -9.36 2.86
C PRO A 51 18.83 -9.57 4.15
N ASN A 52 18.44 -10.82 4.39
CA ASN A 52 17.69 -11.19 5.58
C ASN A 52 18.60 -11.02 6.80
N THR A 53 18.38 -10.00 7.64
CA THR A 53 19.20 -9.78 8.85
C THR A 53 18.92 -10.80 9.96
N LYS A 54 18.33 -11.95 9.63
CA LYS A 54 17.86 -12.97 10.58
C LYS A 54 18.60 -14.31 10.48
N ASP A 55 19.81 -14.32 9.92
CA ASP A 55 20.69 -15.48 10.04
C ASP A 55 21.69 -15.22 11.19
N PRO A 56 21.49 -15.76 12.41
CA PRO A 56 22.43 -15.61 13.53
C PRO A 56 23.70 -16.47 13.38
N THR A 57 23.99 -17.00 12.18
CA THR A 57 25.07 -17.98 11.99
C THR A 57 26.00 -17.57 10.85
N SER A 58 26.65 -16.41 10.95
CA SER A 58 28.02 -16.23 10.45
C SER A 58 28.58 -14.86 10.85
N SER A 59 29.37 -14.81 11.92
CA SER A 59 30.69 -14.15 11.98
C SER A 59 31.06 -13.85 13.44
N ASN A 60 31.62 -14.87 14.10
CA ASN A 60 32.68 -14.63 15.07
C ASN A 60 33.98 -14.39 14.28
N LEU A 61 34.66 -13.25 14.47
CA LEU A 61 36.11 -13.14 14.68
C LEU A 61 36.57 -11.67 14.82
N ALA A 62 37.33 -11.43 15.90
CA ALA A 62 38.19 -10.28 16.26
C ALA A 62 37.50 -8.97 16.76
N GLY A 63 37.81 -8.41 17.95
CA GLY A 63 38.83 -8.69 18.97
C GLY A 63 38.52 -7.96 20.30
N PRO A 64 39.34 -8.12 21.36
CA PRO A 64 39.04 -7.60 22.69
C PRO A 64 39.48 -6.14 22.86
N GLY A 65 38.56 -5.25 23.22
CA GLY A 65 38.85 -3.83 23.47
C GLY A 65 38.02 -3.24 24.62
N ASN A 66 38.68 -3.15 25.79
CA ASN A 66 38.44 -2.36 27.02
C ASN A 66 37.04 -1.87 27.48
N PRO A 67 36.70 -2.03 28.79
CA PRO A 67 35.48 -1.48 29.38
C PRO A 67 35.73 -0.17 30.13
N ALA A 68 35.45 0.98 29.51
CA ALA A 68 35.18 2.26 30.17
C ALA A 68 34.51 3.16 29.12
N THR A 69 33.27 3.61 29.21
CA THR A 69 32.72 4.54 30.21
C THR A 69 31.20 4.55 30.01
N ARG A 70 30.40 4.30 31.07
CA ARG A 70 28.92 4.34 31.01
C ARG A 70 28.44 5.76 31.31
N GLY A 71 27.90 6.45 30.31
CA GLY A 71 26.89 7.50 30.50
C GLY A 71 25.49 6.92 30.24
N PRO A 72 24.40 7.46 30.83
CA PRO A 72 23.06 6.93 30.62
C PRO A 72 22.61 7.29 29.20
N ALA A 73 22.64 6.30 28.31
CA ALA A 73 22.15 6.45 26.94
C ALA A 73 20.62 6.41 26.94
N ASP A 74 20.04 7.55 26.60
CA ASP A 74 18.63 7.79 26.30
C ASP A 74 18.04 6.67 25.39
N SER A 75 16.92 6.09 25.83
CA SER A 75 16.42 4.79 25.39
C SER A 75 15.54 4.83 24.13
N HIS A 76 15.81 5.73 23.19
CA HIS A 76 15.19 5.71 21.85
C HIS A 76 16.17 5.19 20.78
N ARG A 77 16.69 3.97 20.98
CA ARG A 77 17.49 3.27 19.95
C ARG A 77 16.60 2.91 18.76
N ARG A 78 16.61 3.76 17.73
CA ARG A 78 16.26 3.35 16.37
C ARG A 78 17.26 2.26 15.96
N GLY A 79 16.78 1.04 15.69
CA GLY A 79 17.61 -0.05 15.17
C GLY A 79 18.35 0.36 13.88
N PRO A 80 19.41 -0.36 13.51
CA PRO A 80 20.24 0.00 12.36
C PRO A 80 19.41 0.10 11.08
N ALA A 81 19.71 1.07 10.22
CA ALA A 81 18.93 1.36 9.02
C ALA A 81 18.80 0.16 8.06
N SER A 82 19.74 -0.79 8.13
CA SER A 82 19.72 -2.06 7.40
C SER A 82 18.53 -2.95 7.75
N GLU A 83 18.06 -2.94 9.00
CA GLU A 83 16.96 -3.78 9.51
C GLU A 83 15.57 -3.18 9.24
N ARG A 84 15.48 -1.90 8.87
CA ARG A 84 14.18 -1.25 8.64
C ARG A 84 13.54 -1.76 7.35
N LYS A 85 12.34 -2.34 7.43
CA LYS A 85 11.54 -2.68 6.24
C LYS A 85 11.18 -1.39 5.47
N VAL A 86 11.39 -1.39 4.16
CA VAL A 86 10.95 -0.28 3.31
C VAL A 86 9.44 -0.43 3.13
N THR A 87 8.69 0.54 3.62
CA THR A 87 7.24 0.57 3.44
C THR A 87 6.89 1.11 2.04
N GLY A 88 5.85 0.53 1.46
CA GLY A 88 5.27 0.94 0.18
C GLY A 88 4.75 2.37 0.18
N SER A 89 4.25 2.82 -0.97
CA SER A 89 3.31 3.94 -0.94
C SER A 89 2.06 3.52 -0.18
N LYS A 90 1.34 4.47 0.40
CA LYS A 90 0.04 4.23 1.03
C LYS A 90 -1.09 4.57 0.06
N TYR A 91 -2.19 3.84 0.13
CA TYR A 91 -3.35 3.92 -0.75
C TYR A 91 -4.59 4.24 0.08
N ASP A 92 -5.57 4.95 -0.49
CA ASP A 92 -6.79 5.37 0.21
C ASP A 92 -7.79 4.22 0.38
N GLY A 93 -7.56 3.14 -0.36
CA GLY A 93 -8.17 1.87 -0.04
C GLY A 93 -7.48 0.67 -0.69
N LEU A 94 -7.71 -0.50 -0.11
CA LEU A 94 -7.26 -1.79 -0.63
C LEU A 94 -8.43 -2.76 -0.64
N ILE A 95 -8.55 -3.49 -1.76
CA ILE A 95 -9.56 -4.53 -1.95
C ILE A 95 -8.85 -5.87 -1.79
N THR A 96 -9.32 -6.69 -0.86
CA THR A 96 -8.72 -7.98 -0.55
C THR A 96 -9.78 -9.07 -0.46
N HIS A 97 -9.44 -10.28 -0.87
CA HIS A 97 -10.25 -11.47 -0.62
C HIS A 97 -9.40 -12.44 0.21
N PHE A 98 -9.87 -12.75 1.42
CA PHE A 98 -9.07 -13.32 2.51
C PHE A 98 -7.83 -12.46 2.84
N SER A 99 -6.64 -12.91 2.46
CA SER A 99 -5.35 -12.25 2.70
C SER A 99 -4.63 -11.92 1.39
N ILE A 100 -5.38 -11.91 0.29
CA ILE A 100 -4.87 -11.70 -1.06
C ILE A 100 -5.44 -10.38 -1.59
N GLU A 101 -4.57 -9.54 -2.13
CA GLU A 101 -4.94 -8.25 -2.69
C GLU A 101 -5.42 -8.40 -4.14
N TYR A 102 -6.53 -7.73 -4.47
CA TYR A 102 -7.16 -7.76 -5.80
C TYR A 102 -7.36 -6.37 -6.41
N GLY A 103 -7.22 -5.31 -5.62
CA GLY A 103 -7.37 -3.95 -6.10
C GLY A 103 -6.92 -2.90 -5.08
N ALA A 104 -6.95 -1.65 -5.52
CA ALA A 104 -6.58 -0.50 -4.72
C ALA A 104 -7.38 0.74 -5.17
N VAL A 105 -7.41 1.74 -4.29
CA VAL A 105 -8.17 3.00 -4.46
C VAL A 105 -7.24 4.17 -4.17
N GLU A 106 -7.32 5.21 -4.99
CA GLU A 106 -6.74 6.53 -4.74
C GLU A 106 -7.82 7.60 -4.93
N ASP A 107 -7.88 8.55 -4.01
CA ASP A 107 -8.75 9.70 -4.08
C ASP A 107 -7.96 11.01 -4.05
N SER A 108 -8.27 11.88 -5.01
CA SER A 108 -7.62 13.15 -5.18
C SER A 108 -8.52 14.30 -4.72
N LYS A 109 -8.08 15.02 -3.68
CA LYS A 109 -8.81 16.18 -3.11
C LYS A 109 -9.21 17.28 -4.10
N ARG A 110 -8.54 17.38 -5.26
CA ARG A 110 -8.78 18.41 -6.28
C ARG A 110 -8.65 17.82 -7.67
N PHE A 111 -9.70 17.96 -8.47
CA PHE A 111 -9.65 17.87 -9.92
C PHE A 111 -9.46 19.28 -10.46
N GLU A 112 -8.24 19.59 -10.88
CA GLU A 112 -7.95 20.86 -11.56
C GLU A 112 -8.27 20.69 -13.05
N GLU A 113 -7.60 19.74 -13.72
CA GLU A 113 -7.80 19.36 -15.12
C GLU A 113 -7.39 17.89 -15.33
N GLU A 114 -7.79 17.26 -16.42
CA GLU A 114 -7.44 15.86 -16.75
C GLU A 114 -5.92 15.64 -16.91
N THR A 115 -5.19 16.69 -17.31
CA THR A 115 -3.73 16.71 -17.45
C THR A 115 -3.00 17.09 -16.16
N ALA A 116 -3.71 17.32 -15.06
CA ALA A 116 -3.10 17.73 -13.81
C ALA A 116 -2.09 16.66 -13.33
N LYS A 117 -0.87 17.10 -13.00
CA LYS A 117 0.25 16.23 -12.59
C LYS A 117 -0.11 15.29 -11.45
N LYS A 118 -0.97 15.74 -10.52
CA LYS A 118 -1.43 14.93 -9.39
C LYS A 118 -2.30 13.76 -9.84
N TRP A 119 -3.27 14.00 -10.74
CA TRP A 119 -4.14 12.97 -11.28
C TRP A 119 -3.37 11.87 -12.01
N VAL A 120 -2.41 12.29 -12.86
CA VAL A 120 -1.51 11.37 -13.57
C VAL A 120 -0.63 10.61 -12.58
N SER A 121 -0.06 11.28 -11.57
CA SER A 121 0.76 10.66 -10.54
C SER A 121 0.00 9.60 -9.74
N ASP A 122 -1.22 9.90 -9.29
CA ASP A 122 -2.05 8.97 -8.50
C ASP A 122 -2.46 7.76 -9.36
N SER A 123 -2.79 7.99 -10.64
CA SER A 123 -3.08 6.91 -11.60
C SER A 123 -1.86 6.00 -11.83
N LEU A 124 -0.66 6.56 -11.98
CA LEU A 124 0.58 5.78 -12.15
C LEU A 124 0.95 5.01 -10.88
N LYS A 125 0.77 5.62 -9.71
CA LYS A 125 0.96 4.99 -8.40
C LYS A 125 0.01 3.80 -8.22
N LEU A 126 -1.24 3.96 -8.67
CA LEU A 126 -2.24 2.90 -8.68
C LEU A 126 -1.88 1.79 -9.66
N ALA A 127 -1.59 2.10 -10.93
CA ALA A 127 -1.16 1.12 -11.92
C ALA A 127 0.03 0.27 -11.43
N LYS A 128 0.99 0.90 -10.76
CA LYS A 128 2.15 0.22 -10.18
C LYS A 128 1.77 -0.79 -9.09
N VAL A 129 0.83 -0.47 -8.20
CA VAL A 129 0.40 -1.43 -7.16
C VAL A 129 -0.42 -2.56 -7.73
N LEU A 130 -1.30 -2.28 -8.69
CA LEU A 130 -2.11 -3.32 -9.33
C LEU A 130 -1.20 -4.33 -10.05
N HIS A 131 -0.14 -3.86 -10.71
CA HIS A 131 0.88 -4.73 -11.28
C HIS A 131 1.62 -5.57 -10.22
N ASP A 132 1.98 -4.98 -9.08
CA ASP A 132 2.61 -5.71 -7.96
C ASP A 132 1.68 -6.79 -7.37
N GLN A 133 0.39 -6.47 -7.23
CA GLN A 133 -0.66 -7.39 -6.78
C GLN A 133 -0.86 -8.54 -7.77
N MET A 134 -0.95 -8.23 -9.06
CA MET A 134 -1.04 -9.22 -10.15
C MET A 134 0.13 -10.20 -10.12
N ARG A 135 1.36 -9.72 -9.97
CA ARG A 135 2.54 -10.60 -9.86
C ARG A 135 2.46 -11.53 -8.65
N CYS A 136 1.95 -11.05 -7.52
CA CYS A 136 1.77 -11.89 -6.34
C CYS A 136 0.67 -12.93 -6.53
N LEU A 137 -0.40 -12.59 -7.26
CA LEU A 137 -1.47 -13.51 -7.61
C LEU A 137 -0.99 -14.59 -8.60
N GLU A 138 -0.19 -14.20 -9.58
CA GLU A 138 0.45 -15.11 -10.53
C GLU A 138 1.27 -16.20 -9.83
N GLU A 139 2.08 -15.80 -8.84
CA GLU A 139 2.84 -16.76 -8.02
C GLU A 139 1.92 -17.69 -7.20
N LYS A 140 0.76 -17.19 -6.73
CA LYS A 140 -0.21 -18.02 -5.97
C LYS A 140 -0.92 -19.06 -6.83
N VAL A 141 -1.17 -18.74 -8.10
CA VAL A 141 -1.74 -19.70 -9.07
C VAL A 141 -0.66 -20.50 -9.81
N LYS A 142 0.61 -20.42 -9.38
CA LYS A 142 1.74 -21.13 -9.98
C LYS A 142 1.86 -20.93 -11.49
N HIS A 143 1.60 -19.71 -11.97
CA HIS A 143 1.65 -19.36 -13.38
C HIS A 143 0.64 -20.12 -14.28
N ASP A 144 -0.46 -20.62 -13.71
CA ASP A 144 -1.55 -21.23 -14.47
C ASP A 144 -2.15 -20.23 -15.48
N ARG A 145 -2.01 -20.55 -16.77
CA ARG A 145 -2.42 -19.67 -17.88
C ARG A 145 -3.93 -19.50 -17.98
N ASP A 146 -4.71 -20.50 -17.61
CA ASP A 146 -6.17 -20.46 -17.69
C ASP A 146 -6.77 -19.66 -16.52
N ALA A 147 -6.12 -19.74 -15.36
CA ALA A 147 -6.44 -18.89 -14.22
C ALA A 147 -6.08 -17.43 -14.49
N LEU A 148 -4.90 -17.18 -15.06
CA LEU A 148 -4.41 -15.84 -15.38
C LEU A 148 -5.16 -15.19 -16.54
N GLY A 149 -5.56 -15.95 -17.55
CA GLY A 149 -6.32 -15.44 -18.69
C GLY A 149 -7.70 -14.90 -18.31
N ARG A 150 -8.23 -15.31 -17.17
CA ARG A 150 -9.51 -14.84 -16.62
C ARG A 150 -9.34 -13.80 -15.51
N PHE A 151 -8.11 -13.48 -15.14
CA PHE A 151 -7.84 -12.56 -14.04
C PHE A 151 -8.10 -11.12 -14.46
N GLN A 152 -8.80 -10.37 -13.60
CA GLN A 152 -9.04 -8.94 -13.75
C GLN A 152 -8.67 -8.24 -12.45
N CYS A 153 -7.90 -7.16 -12.57
CA CYS A 153 -7.58 -6.26 -11.47
C CYS A 153 -8.33 -4.95 -11.69
N VAL A 154 -8.88 -4.37 -10.62
CA VAL A 154 -9.67 -3.15 -10.69
C VAL A 154 -8.97 -2.05 -9.89
N GLY A 155 -8.77 -0.92 -10.54
CA GLY A 155 -8.27 0.31 -9.92
C GLY A 155 -9.34 1.38 -9.93
N PHE A 156 -9.49 2.06 -8.80
CA PHE A 156 -10.41 3.17 -8.64
C PHE A 156 -9.63 4.46 -8.42
N VAL A 157 -9.87 5.47 -9.26
CA VAL A 157 -9.32 6.83 -9.12
C VAL A 157 -10.49 7.82 -9.15
N THR A 158 -10.64 8.64 -8.11
CA THR A 158 -11.59 9.77 -8.11
C THR A 158 -10.91 11.08 -7.85
N ALA A 159 -11.50 12.16 -8.36
CA ALA A 159 -11.12 13.50 -7.97
C ALA A 159 -12.33 14.42 -7.89
N GLY A 160 -12.31 15.32 -6.91
CA GLY A 160 -13.37 16.29 -6.72
C GLY A 160 -13.32 17.43 -7.74
N LYS A 161 -14.34 17.54 -8.60
CA LYS A 161 -14.53 18.69 -9.51
C LYS A 161 -15.27 19.81 -8.78
N ARG A 162 -14.66 21.00 -8.71
CA ARG A 162 -15.32 22.18 -8.16
C ARG A 162 -16.40 22.65 -9.16
N LYS A 163 -17.61 22.92 -8.70
CA LYS A 163 -18.61 23.62 -9.52
C LYS A 163 -18.05 25.01 -9.88
N SER A 164 -18.02 25.32 -11.18
CA SER A 164 -17.85 26.70 -11.63
C SER A 164 -18.98 27.55 -11.02
N PRO A 165 -18.70 28.79 -10.61
CA PRO A 165 -19.70 29.69 -10.03
C PRO A 165 -20.89 29.89 -10.96
#